data_AF-A0A8T6NBE3-F1
#
_entry.id   AF-A0A8T6NBE3-F1
#
_cell.length_a   1.000
_cell.length_b   1.000
_cell.length_c   1.000
_cell.angle_alpha   90.00
_cell.angle_beta   90.00
_cell.angle_gamma   90.00
#
_symmetry.space_group_name_H-M   'P 1'
#
loop_
_entity.id
_entity.type
_entity.pdbx_description
1 polymer ?
#
loop_
_entity_poly.entity_id
_entity_poly.type
_entity_poly.pdbx_seq_one_letter_code
_entity_poly.pdbx_strand_id
1 'polypeptide(L)'
;MKSFLDSVYVISHSNHTLLTYRTALWKFQTFLQERYNTDESGLVQQVKDERINIYALLREFVVYQDKIGNTAKTIKSHMSGVNGYLRYLGVKINSDEYKHLVKTPRVRRMHEKPITKDMIVRLLHNSPPKLQAAIVMAVSSGMRLGEMVQLKLSDIDFAVTPTKIRLRAATTKTRETRETFLTAEATQILKDYLAGSFGWNENDKNAHLQNTLIFAKTKQRGKKDPIKENETIYAEFSLQHSLQTHVKRIPDLDGKNENGRNTVHFHGFRKYFRTTVGNVCGRDFAEALIGHGFYMDTYYVLSEDQKKELYLKAEPYLTISDFKAVEDNMRTLTEDYKKLEKKFDNFVQYFEENGIKVPEMLLKN
;
A
#
# COMPACT_ATOMS: atom_id res chain seq x y z
N MET A 1 4.82 30.25 -7.64
CA MET A 1 4.75 28.92 -6.98
C MET A 1 3.43 28.60 -6.27
N LYS A 2 2.94 29.38 -5.29
CA LYS A 2 1.75 29.00 -4.48
C LYS A 2 0.50 28.70 -5.33
N SER A 3 0.13 29.60 -6.22
CA SER A 3 -1.05 29.43 -7.09
C SER A 3 -0.99 28.18 -8.00
N PHE A 4 0.21 27.80 -8.46
CA PHE A 4 0.40 26.54 -9.18
C PHE A 4 0.17 25.31 -8.29
N LEU A 5 0.65 25.34 -7.05
CA LEU A 5 0.42 24.24 -6.12
C LEU A 5 -1.09 24.12 -5.78
N ASP A 6 -1.79 25.25 -5.67
CA ASP A 6 -3.24 25.25 -5.45
C ASP A 6 -3.98 24.61 -6.65
N SER A 7 -3.57 24.91 -7.90
CA SER A 7 -4.17 24.27 -9.08
C SER A 7 -3.88 22.77 -9.17
N VAL A 8 -2.67 22.34 -8.80
CA VAL A 8 -2.33 20.91 -8.69
C VAL A 8 -3.14 20.22 -7.60
N TYR A 9 -3.44 20.91 -6.50
CA TYR A 9 -4.30 20.38 -5.43
C TYR A 9 -5.72 20.15 -5.92
N VAL A 10 -6.32 21.10 -6.63
CA VAL A 10 -7.68 20.95 -7.18
C VAL A 10 -7.79 19.69 -8.05
N ILE A 11 -6.75 19.40 -8.84
CA ILE A 11 -6.74 18.22 -9.72
C ILE A 11 -6.50 16.93 -8.94
N SER A 12 -5.62 16.93 -7.94
CA SER A 12 -5.14 15.70 -7.29
C SER A 12 -5.82 15.39 -5.95
N HIS A 13 -6.23 16.41 -5.20
CA HIS A 13 -6.66 16.38 -3.79
C HIS A 13 -5.64 15.66 -2.89
N SER A 14 -4.33 15.76 -3.21
CA SER A 14 -3.27 14.99 -2.56
C SER A 14 -2.16 15.88 -2.01
N ASN A 15 -2.04 15.95 -0.69
CA ASN A 15 -0.96 16.68 -0.01
C ASN A 15 0.42 16.08 -0.31
N HIS A 16 0.52 14.76 -0.46
CA HIS A 16 1.77 14.10 -0.90
C HIS A 16 2.23 14.57 -2.28
N THR A 17 1.30 14.79 -3.21
CA THR A 17 1.60 15.31 -4.55
C THR A 17 2.12 16.74 -4.46
N LEU A 18 1.51 17.58 -3.62
CA LEU A 18 1.97 18.94 -3.36
C LEU A 18 3.37 18.99 -2.77
N LEU A 19 3.66 18.15 -1.76
CA LEU A 19 4.99 18.08 -1.16
C LEU A 19 6.04 17.68 -2.20
N THR A 20 5.75 16.65 -3.00
CA THR A 20 6.65 16.19 -4.06
C THR A 20 6.92 17.29 -5.08
N TYR A 21 5.90 18.01 -5.54
CA TYR A 21 6.05 19.08 -6.52
C TYR A 21 6.76 20.28 -5.90
N ARG A 22 6.43 20.65 -4.66
CA ARG A 22 7.14 21.72 -3.94
C ARG A 22 8.64 21.42 -3.81
N THR A 23 9.02 20.19 -3.45
CA THR A 23 10.43 19.78 -3.42
C THR A 23 11.09 19.84 -4.79
N ALA A 24 10.37 19.42 -5.84
CA ALA A 24 10.86 19.50 -7.22
C ALA A 24 11.13 20.95 -7.65
N LEU A 25 10.19 21.86 -7.37
CA LEU A 25 10.30 23.27 -7.70
C LEU A 25 11.40 23.97 -6.92
N TRP A 26 11.55 23.66 -5.63
CA TRP A 26 12.64 24.18 -4.83
C TRP A 26 14.00 23.77 -5.39
N LYS A 27 14.18 22.47 -5.74
CA LYS A 27 15.41 21.99 -6.39
C LYS A 27 15.65 22.65 -7.75
N PHE A 28 14.59 22.94 -8.50
CA PHE A 28 14.69 23.64 -9.78
C PHE A 28 15.11 25.09 -9.61
N GLN A 29 14.52 25.82 -8.65
CA GLN A 29 14.93 27.18 -8.30
C GLN A 29 16.40 27.23 -7.88
N THR A 30 16.86 26.30 -7.03
CA THR A 30 18.27 26.20 -6.64
C THR A 30 19.17 26.01 -7.86
N PHE A 31 18.79 25.11 -8.78
CA PHE A 31 19.52 24.91 -10.03
C PHE A 31 19.60 26.17 -10.90
N LEU A 32 18.49 26.90 -11.07
CA LEU A 32 18.47 28.15 -11.84
C LEU A 32 19.39 29.22 -11.25
N GLN A 33 19.37 29.36 -9.92
CA GLN A 33 20.24 30.30 -9.23
C GLN A 33 21.72 29.90 -9.36
N GLU A 34 22.06 28.63 -9.13
CA GLU A 34 23.46 28.17 -9.18
C GLU A 34 24.07 28.20 -10.59
N ARG A 35 23.28 27.94 -11.64
CA ARG A 35 23.80 27.75 -13.01
C ARG A 35 23.56 28.91 -13.94
N TYR A 36 22.49 29.67 -13.72
CA TYR A 36 22.04 30.73 -14.61
C TYR A 36 21.91 32.08 -13.89
N ASN A 37 22.12 32.12 -12.56
CA ASN A 37 21.96 33.31 -11.73
C ASN A 37 20.64 34.05 -12.03
N THR A 38 19.57 33.28 -12.20
CA THR A 38 18.25 33.78 -12.62
C THR A 38 17.15 33.14 -11.79
N ASP A 39 16.02 33.82 -11.72
CA ASP A 39 14.78 33.31 -11.15
C ASP A 39 13.85 32.78 -12.23
N GLU A 40 12.65 32.31 -11.85
CA GLU A 40 11.73 31.75 -12.84
C GLU A 40 11.16 32.80 -13.80
N SER A 41 11.04 34.05 -13.34
CA SER A 41 10.56 35.16 -14.17
C SER A 41 11.59 35.51 -15.24
N GLY A 42 12.86 35.62 -14.85
CA GLY A 42 14.00 35.85 -15.73
C GLY A 42 14.16 34.71 -16.74
N LEU A 43 14.02 33.45 -16.30
CA LEU A 43 14.02 32.30 -17.20
C LEU A 43 12.94 32.42 -18.28
N VAL A 44 11.69 32.73 -17.90
CA VAL A 44 10.58 32.84 -18.86
C VAL A 44 10.86 33.90 -19.92
N GLN A 45 11.43 35.04 -19.53
CA GLN A 45 11.82 36.08 -20.48
C GLN A 45 12.96 35.62 -21.40
N GLN A 46 14.01 35.02 -20.83
CA GLN A 46 15.14 34.52 -21.62
C GLN A 46 14.74 33.42 -22.61
N VAL A 47 13.72 32.62 -22.29
CA VAL A 47 13.15 31.62 -23.22
C VAL A 47 12.32 32.31 -24.32
N LYS A 48 11.56 33.36 -24.01
CA LYS A 48 10.79 34.13 -25.00
C LYS A 48 11.70 34.91 -25.95
N ASP A 49 12.81 35.43 -25.45
CA ASP A 49 13.84 36.13 -26.21
C ASP A 49 14.76 35.16 -26.99
N GLU A 50 14.45 33.86 -26.99
CA GLU A 50 15.22 32.78 -27.64
C GLU A 50 16.69 32.68 -27.17
N ARG A 51 17.05 33.32 -26.06
CA ARG A 51 18.39 33.26 -25.46
C ARG A 51 18.68 31.90 -24.82
N ILE A 52 17.64 31.21 -24.35
CA ILE A 52 17.74 29.89 -23.74
C ILE A 52 16.85 28.89 -24.45
N ASN A 53 17.47 27.79 -24.89
CA ASN A 53 16.74 26.62 -25.33
C ASN A 53 16.20 25.83 -24.11
N ILE A 54 14.88 25.81 -23.94
CA ILE A 54 14.23 25.17 -22.79
C ILE A 54 14.57 23.67 -22.67
N TYR A 55 14.70 22.94 -23.77
CA TYR A 55 15.01 21.51 -23.75
C TYR A 55 16.46 21.25 -23.34
N ALA A 56 17.40 22.13 -23.73
CA ALA A 56 18.78 22.06 -23.26
C ALA A 56 18.86 22.27 -21.75
N LEU A 57 18.18 23.30 -21.23
CA LEU A 57 18.12 23.57 -19.81
C LEU A 57 17.49 22.41 -19.01
N LEU A 58 16.40 21.82 -19.52
CA LEU A 58 15.77 20.67 -18.87
C LEU A 58 16.67 19.42 -18.87
N ARG A 59 17.50 19.21 -19.90
CA ARG A 59 18.53 18.14 -19.89
C ARG A 59 19.59 18.41 -18.83
N GLU A 60 20.08 19.63 -18.73
CA GLU A 60 21.04 20.01 -17.70
C GLU A 60 20.48 19.84 -16.30
N PHE A 61 19.21 20.18 -16.10
CA PHE A 61 18.53 19.95 -14.82
C PHE A 61 18.42 18.45 -14.48
N VAL A 62 18.17 17.57 -15.48
CA VAL A 62 18.23 16.11 -15.26
C VAL A 62 19.63 15.69 -14.79
N VAL A 63 20.69 16.18 -15.45
CA VAL A 63 22.07 15.89 -15.07
C VAL A 63 22.40 16.41 -13.67
N TYR A 64 21.95 17.62 -13.35
CA TYR A 64 22.09 18.20 -12.01
C TYR A 64 21.45 17.30 -10.95
N GLN A 65 20.23 16.84 -11.19
CA GLN A 65 19.53 15.96 -10.26
C GLN A 65 20.18 14.59 -10.09
N ASP A 66 20.76 14.04 -11.16
CA ASP A 66 21.50 12.78 -11.12
C ASP A 66 22.78 12.94 -10.29
N LYS A 67 23.52 14.04 -10.48
CA LYS A 67 24.75 14.36 -9.73
C LYS A 67 24.54 14.55 -8.22
N ILE A 68 23.40 15.09 -7.81
CA ILE A 68 23.03 15.20 -6.37
C ILE A 68 22.48 13.88 -5.79
N GLY A 69 22.49 12.78 -6.56
CA GLY A 69 22.13 11.45 -6.09
C GLY A 69 20.63 11.14 -6.04
N ASN A 70 19.77 11.92 -6.73
CA ASN A 70 18.34 11.57 -6.79
C ASN A 70 18.13 10.29 -7.61
N THR A 71 17.25 9.41 -7.13
CA THR A 71 16.91 8.20 -7.90
C THR A 71 16.22 8.53 -9.22
N ALA A 72 16.38 7.66 -10.23
CA ALA A 72 15.69 7.79 -11.53
C ALA A 72 14.17 8.04 -11.41
N LYS A 73 13.51 7.38 -10.44
CA LYS A 73 12.07 7.56 -10.17
C LYS A 73 11.77 8.97 -9.63
N THR A 74 12.60 9.45 -8.71
CA THR A 74 12.52 10.81 -8.16
C THR A 74 12.70 11.85 -9.25
N ILE A 75 13.73 11.70 -10.10
CA ILE A 75 14.00 12.61 -11.22
C ILE A 75 12.78 12.69 -12.14
N LYS A 76 12.21 11.55 -12.57
CA LYS A 76 10.99 11.54 -13.40
C LYS A 76 9.81 12.28 -12.75
N SER A 77 9.61 12.08 -11.44
CA SER A 77 8.56 12.77 -10.70
C SER A 77 8.81 14.27 -10.61
N HIS A 78 10.04 14.68 -10.34
CA HIS A 78 10.41 16.09 -10.30
C HIS A 78 10.26 16.77 -11.65
N MET A 79 10.72 16.11 -12.73
CA MET A 79 10.55 16.62 -14.10
C MET A 79 9.08 16.81 -14.47
N SER A 80 8.19 15.93 -14.01
CA SER A 80 6.75 16.08 -14.24
C SER A 80 6.20 17.34 -13.55
N GLY A 81 6.60 17.60 -12.31
CA GLY A 81 6.22 18.80 -11.56
C GLY A 81 6.79 20.08 -12.17
N VAL A 82 8.07 20.08 -12.54
CA VAL A 82 8.76 21.22 -13.17
C VAL A 82 8.15 21.54 -14.53
N ASN A 83 7.91 20.54 -15.38
CA ASN A 83 7.25 20.75 -16.67
C ASN A 83 5.84 21.33 -16.51
N GLY A 84 5.06 20.83 -15.53
CA GLY A 84 3.74 21.38 -15.23
C GLY A 84 3.82 22.84 -14.80
N TYR A 85 4.81 23.19 -13.99
CA TYR A 85 5.02 24.56 -13.52
C TYR A 85 5.47 25.51 -14.63
N LEU A 86 6.40 25.09 -15.48
CA LEU A 86 6.85 25.89 -16.63
C LEU A 86 5.71 26.17 -17.61
N ARG A 87 4.86 25.17 -17.88
CA ARG A 87 3.62 25.35 -18.68
C ARG A 87 2.66 26.33 -18.02
N TYR A 88 2.49 26.25 -16.70
CA TYR A 88 1.67 27.19 -15.93
C TYR A 88 2.21 28.63 -16.01
N LEU A 89 3.54 28.81 -16.08
CA LEU A 89 4.17 30.12 -16.30
C LEU A 89 4.11 30.60 -17.77
N GLY A 90 3.51 29.83 -18.67
CA GLY A 90 3.32 30.20 -20.09
C GLY A 90 4.43 29.73 -21.03
N VAL A 91 5.36 28.88 -20.57
CA VAL A 91 6.37 28.27 -21.45
C VAL A 91 5.75 27.16 -22.27
N LYS A 92 5.79 27.28 -23.60
CA LYS A 92 5.30 26.26 -24.52
C LYS A 92 6.29 25.10 -24.58
N ILE A 93 5.87 23.93 -24.10
CA ILE A 93 6.68 22.70 -24.11
C ILE A 93 5.88 21.62 -24.86
N ASN A 94 6.31 21.29 -26.08
CA ASN A 94 5.74 20.21 -26.86
C ASN A 94 6.05 18.86 -26.20
N SER A 95 5.03 18.01 -26.06
CA SER A 95 5.17 16.74 -25.33
C SER A 95 6.02 15.70 -26.06
N ASP A 96 6.01 15.68 -27.39
CA ASP A 96 6.75 14.72 -28.19
C ASP A 96 8.22 15.11 -28.31
N GLU A 97 8.48 16.40 -28.54
CA GLU A 97 9.85 16.95 -28.46
C GLU A 97 10.44 16.75 -27.07
N TYR A 98 9.70 17.02 -25.99
CA TYR A 98 10.17 16.78 -24.63
C TYR A 98 10.57 15.30 -24.43
N LYS A 99 9.72 14.35 -24.84
CA LYS A 99 10.02 12.91 -24.73
C LYS A 99 11.23 12.52 -25.56
N HIS A 100 11.44 13.13 -26.73
CA HIS A 100 12.57 12.85 -27.60
C HIS A 100 13.88 13.45 -27.06
N LEU A 101 13.84 14.72 -26.67
CA LEU A 101 15.01 15.54 -26.34
C LEU A 101 15.43 15.52 -24.87
N VAL A 102 14.52 15.17 -23.94
CA VAL A 102 14.81 15.16 -22.50
C VAL A 102 14.68 13.74 -21.97
N LYS A 103 15.79 12.99 -22.02
CA LYS A 103 15.86 11.63 -21.48
C LYS A 103 16.18 11.65 -19.99
N THR A 104 15.51 10.77 -19.24
CA THR A 104 15.78 10.55 -17.82
C THR A 104 16.45 9.19 -17.61
N PRO A 105 17.22 9.00 -16.52
CA PRO A 105 17.85 7.72 -16.23
C PRO A 105 16.86 6.55 -16.21
N ARG A 106 17.32 5.38 -16.65
CA ARG A 106 16.50 4.16 -16.63
C ARG A 106 16.27 3.70 -15.19
N VAL A 107 15.02 3.41 -14.85
CA VAL A 107 14.66 2.89 -13.52
C VAL A 107 15.08 1.42 -13.48
N ARG A 108 16.13 1.11 -12.73
CA ARG A 108 16.55 -0.28 -12.47
C ARG A 108 15.55 -0.92 -11.52
N ARG A 109 15.03 -2.10 -11.89
CA ARG A 109 14.25 -2.94 -11.00
C ARG A 109 15.22 -3.87 -10.28
N MET A 110 15.17 -3.84 -8.96
CA MET A 110 16.00 -4.64 -8.08
C MET A 110 15.10 -5.63 -7.34
N HIS A 111 15.67 -6.77 -6.94
CA HIS A 111 14.93 -7.75 -6.19
C HIS A 111 14.69 -7.23 -4.76
N GLU A 112 13.50 -7.49 -4.24
CA GLU A 112 13.15 -7.16 -2.85
C GLU A 112 12.97 -8.46 -2.08
N LYS A 113 13.55 -8.53 -0.88
CA LYS A 113 13.40 -9.69 0.00
C LYS A 113 11.94 -9.78 0.47
N PRO A 114 11.31 -10.98 0.44
CA PRO A 114 9.94 -11.14 0.90
C PRO A 114 9.86 -11.01 2.43
N ILE A 115 8.74 -10.46 2.92
CA ILE A 115 8.40 -10.52 4.35
C ILE A 115 7.83 -11.91 4.63
N THR A 116 8.34 -12.58 5.66
CA THR A 116 7.84 -13.90 6.09
C THR A 116 6.91 -13.76 7.28
N LYS A 117 6.07 -14.77 7.53
CA LYS A 117 5.19 -14.82 8.72
C LYS A 117 5.99 -14.73 10.02
N ASP A 118 7.12 -15.42 10.12
CA ASP A 118 8.01 -15.37 11.30
C ASP A 118 8.47 -13.94 11.61
N MET A 119 8.86 -13.16 10.58
CA MET A 119 9.21 -11.76 10.75
C MET A 119 8.03 -10.95 11.32
N ILE A 120 6.81 -11.21 10.84
CA ILE A 120 5.59 -10.53 11.32
C ILE A 120 5.29 -10.91 12.77
N VAL A 121 5.34 -12.20 13.15
CA VAL A 121 5.14 -12.65 14.54
C VAL A 121 6.12 -11.97 15.49
N ARG A 122 7.42 -11.99 15.15
CA ARG A 122 8.46 -11.35 15.95
C ARG A 122 8.22 -9.85 16.09
N LEU A 123 7.76 -9.17 15.03
CA LEU A 123 7.39 -7.76 15.08
C LEU A 123 6.19 -7.52 15.98
N LEU A 124 5.14 -8.34 15.89
CA LEU A 124 3.95 -8.20 16.72
C LEU A 124 4.31 -8.33 18.20
N HIS A 125 5.07 -9.35 18.60
CA HIS A 125 5.46 -9.55 20.00
C HIS A 125 6.29 -8.41 20.60
N ASN A 126 6.99 -7.63 19.76
CA ASN A 126 7.89 -6.55 20.20
C ASN A 126 7.35 -5.15 19.88
N SER A 127 6.09 -5.03 19.45
CA SER A 127 5.46 -3.76 19.06
C SER A 127 4.40 -3.32 20.07
N PRO A 128 4.18 -2.01 20.25
CA PRO A 128 3.10 -1.50 21.09
C PRO A 128 1.72 -1.78 20.47
N PRO A 129 0.62 -1.79 21.27
CA PRO A 129 -0.72 -2.15 20.79
C PRO A 129 -1.17 -1.41 19.53
N LYS A 130 -0.90 -0.09 19.45
CA LYS A 130 -1.20 0.72 18.26
C LYS A 130 -0.50 0.21 17.00
N LEU A 131 0.77 -0.15 17.12
CA LEU A 131 1.55 -0.65 15.98
C LEU A 131 1.16 -2.10 15.65
N GLN A 132 0.87 -2.93 16.65
CA GLN A 132 0.34 -4.28 16.44
C GLN A 132 -0.95 -4.23 15.60
N ALA A 133 -1.93 -3.43 16.01
CA ALA A 133 -3.18 -3.21 15.27
C ALA A 133 -2.91 -2.74 13.83
N ALA A 134 -2.02 -1.77 13.64
CA ALA A 134 -1.66 -1.29 12.30
C ALA A 134 -1.01 -2.38 11.41
N ILE A 135 -0.13 -3.21 11.98
CA ILE A 135 0.53 -4.30 11.25
C ILE A 135 -0.49 -5.37 10.84
N VAL A 136 -1.30 -5.88 11.78
CA VAL A 136 -2.27 -6.94 11.47
C VAL A 136 -3.34 -6.46 10.50
N MET A 137 -3.79 -5.21 10.60
CA MET A 137 -4.68 -4.62 9.60
C MET A 137 -4.01 -4.50 8.22
N ALA A 138 -2.74 -4.12 8.14
CA ALA A 138 -2.03 -4.01 6.85
C ALA A 138 -1.86 -5.38 6.19
N VAL A 139 -1.56 -6.39 7.00
CA VAL A 139 -1.35 -7.78 6.56
C VAL A 139 -2.65 -8.45 6.15
N SER A 140 -3.76 -8.21 6.86
CA SER A 140 -5.05 -8.85 6.61
C SER A 140 -5.88 -8.18 5.51
N SER A 141 -5.80 -6.85 5.36
CA SER A 141 -6.66 -6.12 4.40
C SER A 141 -5.93 -5.64 3.14
N GLY A 142 -4.60 -5.63 3.17
CA GLY A 142 -3.76 -5.09 2.10
C GLY A 142 -3.95 -3.60 1.84
N MET A 143 -4.59 -2.81 2.71
CA MET A 143 -4.81 -1.37 2.49
C MET A 143 -3.51 -0.56 2.43
N ARG A 144 -3.53 0.60 1.76
CA ARG A 144 -2.37 1.51 1.77
C ARG A 144 -2.28 2.18 3.13
N LEU A 145 -1.06 2.50 3.60
CA LEU A 145 -0.88 3.20 4.88
C LEU A 145 -1.66 4.52 4.94
N GLY A 146 -1.67 5.30 3.86
CA GLY A 146 -2.44 6.53 3.79
C GLY A 146 -3.95 6.33 3.88
N GLU A 147 -4.47 5.21 3.39
CA GLU A 147 -5.88 4.83 3.55
C GLU A 147 -6.17 4.42 5.01
N MET A 148 -5.24 3.68 5.62
CA MET A 148 -5.33 3.20 7.00
C MET A 148 -5.38 4.34 8.03
N VAL A 149 -4.48 5.34 7.93
CA VAL A 149 -4.45 6.43 8.91
C VAL A 149 -5.66 7.36 8.83
N GLN A 150 -6.38 7.31 7.70
CA GLN A 150 -7.59 8.09 7.46
C GLN A 150 -8.86 7.32 7.84
N LEU A 151 -8.73 6.07 8.29
CA LEU A 151 -9.84 5.21 8.65
C LEU A 151 -10.54 5.73 9.92
N LYS A 152 -11.86 5.80 9.86
CA LYS A 152 -12.72 6.13 10.99
C LYS A 152 -13.34 4.86 11.56
N LEU A 153 -13.82 4.92 12.80
CA LEU A 153 -14.57 3.81 13.37
C LEU A 153 -15.83 3.49 12.55
N SER A 154 -16.51 4.51 12.00
CA SER A 154 -17.69 4.35 11.12
C SER A 154 -17.39 3.66 9.78
N ASP A 155 -16.12 3.52 9.40
CA ASP A 155 -15.72 2.80 8.19
C ASP A 155 -15.60 1.28 8.43
N ILE A 156 -15.69 0.81 9.68
CA ILE A 156 -15.49 -0.58 10.08
C ILE A 156 -16.81 -1.17 10.57
N ASP A 157 -17.19 -2.29 9.99
CA ASP A 157 -18.37 -3.05 10.38
C ASP A 157 -17.94 -4.36 11.06
N PHE A 158 -18.06 -4.38 12.39
CA PHE A 158 -17.75 -5.52 13.25
C PHE A 158 -18.90 -6.54 13.33
N ALA A 159 -20.09 -6.23 12.82
CA ALA A 159 -21.26 -7.11 12.91
C ALA A 159 -21.25 -8.21 11.83
N VAL A 160 -20.44 -8.03 10.79
CA VAL A 160 -20.32 -8.96 9.66
C VAL A 160 -19.06 -9.80 9.81
N THR A 161 -19.13 -11.08 9.45
CA THR A 161 -17.97 -11.97 9.36
C THR A 161 -17.68 -12.32 7.90
N PRO A 162 -16.45 -12.11 7.40
CA PRO A 162 -15.32 -11.44 8.04
C PRO A 162 -15.58 -9.93 8.24
N THR A 163 -14.93 -9.32 9.25
CA THR A 163 -15.09 -7.89 9.56
C THR A 163 -14.84 -7.03 8.33
N LYS A 164 -15.80 -6.19 7.97
CA LYS A 164 -15.76 -5.42 6.72
C LYS A 164 -15.20 -4.02 6.97
N ILE A 165 -14.33 -3.58 6.07
CA ILE A 165 -13.79 -2.22 6.04
C ILE A 165 -14.17 -1.55 4.74
N ARG A 166 -14.84 -0.40 4.83
CA ARG A 166 -15.18 0.46 3.70
C ARG A 166 -14.13 1.55 3.53
N LEU A 167 -13.34 1.45 2.46
CA LEU A 167 -12.39 2.50 2.08
C LEU A 167 -13.09 3.53 1.19
N ARG A 168 -13.24 4.75 1.72
CA ARG A 168 -13.94 5.87 1.06
C ARG A 168 -13.16 6.37 -0.17
N ALA A 169 -13.86 6.66 -1.26
CA ALA A 169 -13.27 7.27 -2.46
C ALA A 169 -12.36 8.48 -2.14
N ALA A 170 -12.77 9.35 -1.21
CA ALA A 170 -12.02 10.53 -0.80
C ALA A 170 -10.62 10.23 -0.22
N THR A 171 -10.40 9.05 0.37
CA THR A 171 -9.13 8.67 0.99
C THR A 171 -8.27 7.80 0.06
N THR A 172 -8.89 7.22 -0.98
CA THR A 172 -8.19 6.39 -1.97
C THR A 172 -7.55 7.22 -3.07
N LYS A 173 -6.40 6.74 -3.58
CA LYS A 173 -5.72 7.37 -4.72
C LYS A 173 -6.52 7.25 -6.03
N THR A 174 -7.31 6.18 -6.19
CA THR A 174 -8.10 5.90 -7.39
C THR A 174 -9.43 6.63 -7.41
N ARG A 175 -9.83 7.28 -6.30
CA ARG A 175 -11.14 7.92 -6.11
C ARG A 175 -12.32 6.96 -6.23
N GLU A 176 -12.08 5.70 -5.89
CA GLU A 176 -13.08 4.65 -5.94
C GLU A 176 -13.33 4.13 -4.53
N THR A 177 -14.61 3.95 -4.20
CA THR A 177 -14.96 3.27 -2.95
C THR A 177 -14.70 1.79 -3.15
N ARG A 178 -14.01 1.18 -2.19
CA ARG A 178 -13.73 -0.26 -2.21
C ARG A 178 -13.88 -0.85 -0.83
N GLU A 179 -14.18 -2.13 -0.79
CA GLU A 179 -14.31 -2.90 0.44
C GLU A 179 -13.12 -3.82 0.57
N THR A 180 -12.70 -4.04 1.80
CA THR A 180 -11.71 -5.05 2.19
C THR A 180 -12.14 -5.66 3.52
N PHE A 181 -11.49 -6.72 3.94
CA PHE A 181 -11.86 -7.48 5.13
C PHE A 181 -10.68 -7.60 6.09
N LEU A 182 -10.99 -8.00 7.33
CA LEU A 182 -10.00 -8.40 8.33
C LEU A 182 -10.19 -9.87 8.69
N THR A 183 -9.11 -10.52 9.09
CA THR A 183 -9.18 -11.83 9.74
C THR A 183 -9.80 -11.69 11.14
N ALA A 184 -10.29 -12.79 11.70
CA ALA A 184 -10.80 -12.84 13.07
C ALA A 184 -9.72 -12.39 14.07
N GLU A 185 -8.47 -12.83 13.89
CA GLU A 185 -7.32 -12.39 14.68
C GLU A 185 -7.12 -10.87 14.61
N ALA A 186 -7.05 -10.30 13.40
CA ALA A 186 -6.86 -8.87 13.22
C ALA A 186 -8.03 -8.05 13.79
N THR A 187 -9.24 -8.61 13.73
CA THR A 187 -10.44 -8.04 14.34
C THR A 187 -10.30 -7.96 15.85
N GLN A 188 -9.88 -9.03 16.52
CA GLN A 188 -9.74 -9.03 17.98
C GLN A 188 -8.65 -8.06 18.45
N ILE A 189 -7.48 -8.07 17.81
CA ILE A 189 -6.39 -7.13 18.14
C ILE A 189 -6.84 -5.67 17.93
N LEU A 190 -7.63 -5.40 16.89
CA LEU A 190 -8.20 -4.08 16.66
C LEU A 190 -9.19 -3.69 17.76
N LYS A 191 -10.08 -4.59 18.17
CA LYS A 191 -11.02 -4.36 19.28
C LYS A 191 -10.29 -4.07 20.59
N ASP A 192 -9.27 -4.84 20.93
CA ASP A 192 -8.44 -4.62 22.13
C ASP A 192 -7.75 -3.26 22.11
N TYR A 193 -7.18 -2.89 20.95
CA TYR A 193 -6.57 -1.58 20.74
C TYR A 193 -7.59 -0.45 20.94
N LEU A 194 -8.80 -0.59 20.36
CA LEU A 194 -9.87 0.39 20.47
C LEU A 194 -10.36 0.52 21.92
N ALA A 195 -10.55 -0.59 22.62
CA ALA A 195 -10.96 -0.61 24.03
C ALA A 195 -9.91 0.10 24.91
N GLY A 196 -8.63 -0.26 24.77
CA GLY A 196 -7.55 0.30 25.58
C GLY A 196 -7.21 1.77 25.27
N SER A 197 -7.34 2.20 24.02
CA SER A 197 -6.91 3.54 23.59
C SER A 197 -8.03 4.57 23.51
N PHE A 198 -9.27 4.12 23.31
CA PHE A 198 -10.43 4.99 23.05
C PHE A 198 -11.62 4.69 23.97
N GLY A 199 -11.53 3.70 24.86
CA GLY A 199 -12.65 3.30 25.72
C GLY A 199 -13.80 2.67 24.94
N TRP A 200 -13.50 2.08 23.78
CA TRP A 200 -14.49 1.40 22.94
C TRP A 200 -15.06 0.17 23.64
N ASN A 201 -16.36 -0.06 23.49
CA ASN A 201 -17.05 -1.24 24.02
C ASN A 201 -17.93 -1.86 22.93
N GLU A 202 -17.81 -3.17 22.71
CA GLU A 202 -18.56 -3.89 21.68
C GLU A 202 -20.09 -3.77 21.82
N ASN A 203 -20.59 -3.66 23.05
CA ASN A 203 -22.03 -3.61 23.34
C ASN A 203 -22.60 -2.17 23.29
N ASP A 204 -21.77 -1.15 23.11
CA ASP A 204 -22.20 0.24 23.02
C ASP A 204 -22.21 0.74 21.57
N LYS A 205 -23.05 1.74 21.27
CA LYS A 205 -23.09 2.40 19.96
C LYS A 205 -21.81 3.20 19.66
N ASN A 206 -21.00 3.48 20.69
CA ASN A 206 -19.75 4.24 20.60
C ASN A 206 -19.91 5.54 19.78
N ALA A 207 -21.04 6.23 19.94
CA ALA A 207 -21.41 7.37 19.08
C ALA A 207 -20.33 8.47 19.06
N HIS A 208 -19.61 8.63 20.18
CA HIS A 208 -18.51 9.58 20.33
C HIS A 208 -17.26 9.24 19.51
N LEU A 209 -17.11 8.00 19.03
CA LEU A 209 -15.94 7.53 18.28
C LEU A 209 -16.18 7.44 16.77
N GLN A 210 -17.42 7.61 16.30
CA GLN A 210 -17.80 7.35 14.91
C GLN A 210 -17.01 8.20 13.89
N ASN A 211 -16.63 9.42 14.25
CA ASN A 211 -15.84 10.32 13.42
C ASN A 211 -14.35 10.37 13.79
N THR A 212 -13.92 9.57 14.75
CA THR A 212 -12.54 9.55 15.26
C THR A 212 -11.65 8.74 14.34
N LEU A 213 -10.49 9.30 13.99
CA LEU A 213 -9.43 8.60 13.26
C LEU A 213 -8.71 7.62 14.18
N ILE A 214 -8.77 6.32 13.87
CA ILE A 214 -8.30 5.26 14.77
C ILE A 214 -6.79 5.26 14.98
N PHE A 215 -6.01 5.78 14.02
CA PHE A 215 -4.54 5.84 14.11
C PHE A 215 -3.99 7.27 14.23
N ALA A 216 -4.84 8.27 14.44
CA ALA A 216 -4.40 9.63 14.72
C ALA A 216 -3.68 9.73 16.07
N LYS A 217 -3.18 10.94 16.40
CA LYS A 217 -2.49 11.18 17.66
C LYS A 217 -3.48 11.05 18.81
N THR A 218 -3.33 10.02 19.63
CA THR A 218 -4.05 9.91 20.91
C THR A 218 -3.61 11.10 21.77
N LYS A 219 -4.56 11.96 22.18
CA LYS A 219 -4.29 13.25 22.82
C LYS A 219 -3.28 13.11 23.97
N GLN A 220 -2.25 13.97 23.98
CA GLN A 220 -1.79 14.53 25.25
C GLN A 220 -2.80 15.62 25.63
N ARG A 221 -3.43 15.51 26.80
CA ARG A 221 -4.26 16.57 27.38
C ARG A 221 -3.47 17.90 27.34
N GLY A 222 -4.03 18.95 26.71
CA GLY A 222 -3.63 20.33 27.00
C GLY A 222 -2.83 21.15 25.97
N LYS A 223 -2.66 20.74 24.70
CA LYS A 223 -2.06 21.62 23.67
C LYS A 223 -2.99 21.90 22.49
N LYS A 224 -3.06 23.17 22.07
CA LYS A 224 -3.80 23.65 20.88
C LYS A 224 -3.41 22.82 19.65
N ASP A 225 -4.42 22.35 18.93
CA ASP A 225 -4.26 21.51 17.74
C ASP A 225 -3.48 22.26 16.65
N PRO A 226 -2.41 21.69 16.06
CA PRO A 226 -1.87 22.19 14.81
C PRO A 226 -2.83 21.85 13.66
N ILE A 227 -2.90 22.77 12.70
CA ILE A 227 -3.61 22.74 11.41
C ILE A 227 -3.97 21.32 10.91
N LYS A 228 -5.28 21.07 10.73
CA LYS A 228 -5.89 19.79 10.28
C LYS A 228 -5.31 19.21 8.98
N GLU A 229 -4.73 20.04 8.11
CA GLU A 229 -4.28 19.63 6.76
C GLU A 229 -3.08 18.66 6.74
N ASN A 230 -2.32 18.54 7.83
CA ASN A 230 -1.13 17.67 7.90
C ASN A 230 -1.24 16.50 8.89
N GLU A 231 -2.39 16.32 9.54
CA GLU A 231 -2.56 15.29 10.58
C GLU A 231 -2.37 13.87 10.02
N THR A 232 -2.87 13.62 8.82
CA THR A 232 -2.77 12.31 8.15
C THR A 232 -1.34 11.99 7.77
N ILE A 233 -0.62 12.95 7.15
CA ILE A 233 0.80 12.80 6.79
C ILE A 233 1.64 12.55 8.05
N TYR A 234 1.37 13.28 9.12
CA TYR A 234 2.07 13.09 10.39
C TYR A 234 1.79 11.71 10.99
N ALA A 235 0.54 11.24 10.96
CA ALA A 235 0.17 9.90 11.40
C ALA A 235 0.86 8.81 10.57
N GLU A 236 0.95 8.96 9.24
CA GLU A 236 1.70 8.05 8.37
C GLU A 236 3.17 8.00 8.77
N PHE A 237 3.83 9.17 8.91
CA PHE A 237 5.23 9.24 9.32
C PHE A 237 5.45 8.67 10.72
N SER A 238 4.53 8.91 11.65
CA SER A 238 4.60 8.40 13.02
C SER A 238 4.54 6.87 13.06
N LEU A 239 3.61 6.25 12.32
CA LEU A 239 3.52 4.80 12.23
C LEU A 239 4.75 4.20 11.51
N GLN A 240 5.20 4.82 10.41
CA GLN A 240 6.41 4.38 9.73
C GLN A 240 7.63 4.45 10.66
N HIS A 241 7.80 5.57 11.37
CA HIS A 241 8.92 5.75 12.28
C HIS A 241 8.85 4.76 13.45
N SER A 242 7.65 4.55 14.03
CA SER A 242 7.44 3.55 15.07
C SER A 242 7.82 2.15 14.56
N LEU A 243 7.33 1.75 13.39
CA LEU A 243 7.70 0.48 12.77
C LEU A 243 9.22 0.35 12.61
N GLN A 244 9.90 1.35 12.06
CA GLN A 244 11.34 1.31 11.86
C GLN A 244 12.13 1.23 13.16
N THR A 245 11.68 1.91 14.22
CA THR A 245 12.29 1.83 15.55
C THR A 245 12.19 0.42 16.14
N HIS A 246 11.04 -0.25 15.96
CA HIS A 246 10.86 -1.62 16.47
C HIS A 246 11.59 -2.66 15.61
N VAL A 247 11.60 -2.50 14.28
CA VAL A 247 12.38 -3.34 13.36
C VAL A 247 13.86 -3.34 13.74
N LYS A 248 14.44 -2.16 14.03
CA LYS A 248 15.84 -2.02 14.43
C LYS A 248 16.21 -2.69 15.75
N ARG A 249 15.24 -2.93 16.64
CA ARG A 249 15.46 -3.58 17.93
C ARG A 249 15.46 -5.09 17.83
N ILE A 250 14.93 -5.65 16.74
CA ILE A 250 14.83 -7.09 16.55
C ILE A 250 15.99 -7.53 15.66
N PRO A 251 16.87 -8.42 16.14
CA PRO A 251 17.97 -8.97 15.34
C PRO A 251 17.45 -9.55 14.01
N ASP A 252 18.23 -9.40 12.94
CA ASP A 252 17.95 -9.92 11.59
C ASP A 252 16.80 -9.26 10.82
N LEU A 253 16.02 -8.37 11.45
CA LEU A 253 14.91 -7.66 10.77
C LEU A 253 15.30 -6.30 10.18
N ASP A 254 16.39 -5.68 10.63
CA ASP A 254 16.95 -4.42 10.08
C ASP A 254 17.70 -4.64 8.75
N GLY A 255 17.16 -5.53 7.91
CA GLY A 255 17.68 -5.80 6.58
C GLY A 255 17.33 -4.69 5.60
N LYS A 256 18.24 -4.44 4.65
CA LYS A 256 17.99 -3.62 3.47
C LYS A 256 17.89 -4.48 2.22
N ASN A 257 17.05 -4.04 1.30
CA ASN A 257 16.99 -4.53 -0.07
C ASN A 257 18.19 -4.00 -0.88
N GLU A 258 18.44 -4.58 -2.06
CA GLU A 258 19.49 -4.14 -3.00
C GLU A 258 19.39 -2.64 -3.34
N ASN A 259 18.17 -2.10 -3.31
CA ASN A 259 17.88 -0.69 -3.59
C ASN A 259 18.15 0.25 -2.39
N GLY A 260 18.74 -0.26 -1.31
CA GLY A 260 19.05 0.48 -0.08
C GLY A 260 17.84 0.81 0.80
N ARG A 261 16.62 0.39 0.42
CA ARG A 261 15.41 0.56 1.23
C ARG A 261 15.24 -0.58 2.21
N ASN A 262 14.57 -0.29 3.32
CA ASN A 262 14.33 -1.27 4.37
C ASN A 262 13.42 -2.40 3.87
N THR A 263 13.76 -3.63 4.23
CA THR A 263 12.99 -4.82 3.87
C THR A 263 11.59 -4.75 4.49
N VAL A 264 11.53 -4.51 5.81
CA VAL A 264 10.26 -4.38 6.54
C VAL A 264 9.74 -2.95 6.47
N HIS A 265 8.57 -2.79 5.86
CA HIS A 265 7.84 -1.53 5.76
C HIS A 265 6.36 -1.81 5.40
N PHE A 266 5.47 -0.83 5.60
CA PHE A 266 4.02 -1.01 5.38
C PHE A 266 3.66 -1.47 3.96
N HIS A 267 4.36 -0.96 2.93
CA HIS A 267 4.12 -1.44 1.56
C HIS A 267 4.58 -2.89 1.36
N GLY A 268 5.55 -3.38 2.14
CA GLY A 268 5.92 -4.78 2.22
C GLY A 268 4.79 -5.65 2.76
N PHE A 269 4.08 -5.22 3.82
CA PHE A 269 2.90 -5.95 4.32
C PHE A 269 1.78 -6.04 3.28
N ARG A 270 1.56 -4.97 2.52
CA ARG A 270 0.63 -5.00 1.39
C ARG A 270 1.07 -5.95 0.27
N LYS A 271 2.38 -6.07 0.00
CA LYS A 271 2.91 -7.07 -0.96
C LYS A 271 2.74 -8.49 -0.45
N TYR A 272 2.92 -8.71 0.86
CA TYR A 272 2.63 -9.97 1.53
C TYR A 272 1.16 -10.35 1.30
N PHE A 273 0.22 -9.49 1.69
CA PHE A 273 -1.22 -9.71 1.47
C PHE A 273 -1.55 -10.07 0.02
N ARG A 274 -1.10 -9.24 -0.93
CA ARG A 274 -1.38 -9.44 -2.35
C ARG A 274 -0.87 -10.78 -2.85
N THR A 275 0.33 -11.18 -2.43
CA THR A 275 0.92 -12.46 -2.83
C THR A 275 0.16 -13.62 -2.21
N THR A 276 -0.12 -13.56 -0.91
CA THR A 276 -0.84 -14.61 -0.18
C THR A 276 -2.24 -14.82 -0.74
N VAL A 277 -3.05 -13.77 -0.85
CA VAL A 277 -4.42 -13.87 -1.40
C VAL A 277 -4.37 -14.25 -2.88
N GLY A 278 -3.43 -13.70 -3.64
CA GLY A 278 -3.29 -13.98 -5.06
C GLY A 278 -2.99 -15.46 -5.35
N ASN A 279 -2.21 -16.12 -4.48
CA ASN A 279 -1.88 -17.54 -4.61
C ASN A 279 -3.06 -18.45 -4.24
N VAL A 280 -3.93 -18.04 -3.31
CA VAL A 280 -5.03 -18.87 -2.81
C VAL A 280 -6.32 -18.66 -3.60
N CYS A 281 -6.69 -17.40 -3.85
CA CYS A 281 -7.99 -17.02 -4.40
C CYS A 281 -7.90 -16.40 -5.81
N GLY A 282 -6.71 -16.39 -6.39
CA GLY A 282 -6.46 -15.81 -7.70
C GLY A 282 -6.04 -14.34 -7.66
N ARG A 283 -5.27 -13.95 -8.68
CA ARG A 283 -4.67 -12.61 -8.79
C ARG A 283 -5.72 -11.51 -8.82
N ASP A 284 -6.79 -11.69 -9.58
CA ASP A 284 -7.78 -10.63 -9.82
C ASP A 284 -8.53 -10.27 -8.53
N PHE A 285 -8.86 -11.27 -7.71
CA PHE A 285 -9.42 -11.05 -6.38
C PHE A 285 -8.49 -10.23 -5.49
N ALA A 286 -7.20 -10.57 -5.46
CA ALA A 286 -6.22 -9.83 -4.67
C ALA A 286 -6.03 -8.39 -5.16
N GLU A 287 -5.98 -8.15 -6.48
CA GLU A 287 -5.86 -6.81 -7.07
C GLU A 287 -7.11 -5.96 -6.79
N ALA A 288 -8.31 -6.56 -6.85
CA ALA A 288 -9.57 -5.91 -6.49
C ALA A 288 -9.60 -5.49 -5.00
N LEU A 289 -9.23 -6.40 -4.09
CA LEU A 289 -9.17 -6.12 -2.65
C LEU A 289 -8.10 -5.11 -2.24
N ILE A 290 -7.09 -4.85 -3.09
CA ILE A 290 -6.10 -3.80 -2.85
C ILE A 290 -6.38 -2.52 -3.66
N GLY A 291 -7.34 -2.51 -4.59
CA GLY A 291 -7.65 -1.34 -5.41
C GLY A 291 -6.44 -0.94 -6.26
N HIS A 292 -5.83 -1.92 -6.90
CA HIS A 292 -4.94 -1.66 -8.03
C HIS A 292 -5.78 -1.67 -9.29
N GLY A 293 -5.62 -0.63 -10.11
CA GLY A 293 -6.21 -0.64 -11.43
C GLY A 293 -5.43 -1.62 -12.31
N PHE A 294 -5.94 -2.83 -12.52
CA PHE A 294 -5.36 -3.80 -13.43
C PHE A 294 -6.14 -3.81 -14.75
N TYR A 295 -5.53 -4.35 -15.80
CA TYR A 295 -6.18 -4.40 -17.10
C TYR A 295 -7.49 -5.21 -16.97
N MET A 296 -8.64 -4.60 -17.33
CA MET A 296 -10.00 -5.16 -17.24
C MET A 296 -10.72 -5.16 -15.87
N ASP A 297 -10.42 -4.21 -14.96
CA ASP A 297 -11.14 -4.07 -13.68
C ASP A 297 -12.68 -4.03 -13.81
N THR A 298 -13.20 -3.55 -14.95
CA THR A 298 -14.65 -3.44 -15.22
C THR A 298 -15.37 -4.79 -15.32
N TYR A 299 -14.64 -5.88 -15.59
CA TYR A 299 -15.23 -7.21 -15.79
C TYR A 299 -15.25 -8.07 -14.52
N TYR A 300 -14.54 -7.67 -13.47
CA TYR A 300 -14.44 -8.44 -12.23
C TYR A 300 -15.46 -7.96 -11.19
N VAL A 301 -16.73 -8.30 -11.41
CA VAL A 301 -17.84 -7.94 -10.52
C VAL A 301 -18.26 -9.17 -9.71
N LEU A 302 -17.86 -9.20 -8.44
CA LEU A 302 -18.33 -10.19 -7.47
C LEU A 302 -19.38 -9.59 -6.53
N SER A 303 -20.36 -10.40 -6.14
CA SER A 303 -21.29 -10.05 -5.06
C SER A 303 -20.54 -9.91 -3.73
N GLU A 304 -21.12 -9.20 -2.76
CA GLU A 304 -20.49 -9.10 -1.43
C GLU A 304 -20.26 -10.48 -0.80
N ASP A 305 -21.21 -11.41 -0.94
CA ASP A 305 -21.10 -12.73 -0.32
C ASP A 305 -20.03 -13.60 -0.99
N GLN A 306 -19.89 -13.54 -2.31
CA GLN A 306 -18.78 -14.20 -3.02
C GLN A 306 -17.42 -13.65 -2.56
N LYS A 307 -17.33 -12.34 -2.32
CA LYS A 307 -16.09 -11.73 -1.81
C LYS A 307 -15.78 -12.22 -0.39
N LYS A 308 -16.79 -12.32 0.48
CA LYS A 308 -16.62 -12.87 1.84
C LYS A 308 -16.15 -14.31 1.78
N GLU A 309 -16.81 -15.17 1.00
CA GLU A 309 -16.43 -16.58 0.85
C GLU A 309 -14.99 -16.75 0.35
N LEU A 310 -14.59 -15.99 -0.67
CA LEU A 310 -13.21 -16.01 -1.17
C LEU A 310 -12.22 -15.49 -0.13
N TYR A 311 -12.57 -14.46 0.63
CA TYR A 311 -11.70 -13.96 1.69
C TYR A 311 -11.52 -15.00 2.81
N LEU A 312 -12.59 -15.66 3.24
CA LEU A 312 -12.56 -16.71 4.26
C LEU A 312 -11.66 -17.90 3.85
N LYS A 313 -11.55 -18.20 2.54
CA LYS A 313 -10.58 -19.19 2.04
C LYS A 313 -9.13 -18.75 2.22
N ALA A 314 -8.84 -17.45 2.09
CA ALA A 314 -7.51 -16.89 2.26
C ALA A 314 -7.15 -16.62 3.73
N GLU A 315 -8.14 -16.45 4.61
CA GLU A 315 -7.96 -16.10 6.01
C GLU A 315 -6.94 -16.97 6.77
N PRO A 316 -6.94 -18.32 6.68
CA PRO A 316 -5.95 -19.16 7.38
C PRO A 316 -4.49 -18.83 7.03
N TYR A 317 -4.24 -18.32 5.81
CA TYR A 317 -2.91 -17.94 5.35
C TYR A 317 -2.53 -16.50 5.73
N LEU A 318 -3.52 -15.68 6.08
CA LEU A 318 -3.36 -14.32 6.56
C LEU A 318 -3.26 -14.22 8.09
N THR A 319 -3.77 -15.22 8.82
CA THR A 319 -3.62 -15.36 10.27
C THR A 319 -2.16 -15.60 10.67
N ILE A 320 -1.68 -14.86 11.67
CA ILE A 320 -0.28 -14.76 12.06
C ILE A 320 0.04 -15.54 13.35
N SER A 321 -0.79 -15.46 14.40
CA SER A 321 -0.45 -16.01 15.73
C SER A 321 -0.40 -17.55 15.79
N ASP A 322 -1.27 -18.24 15.05
CA ASP A 322 -1.39 -19.72 15.07
C ASP A 322 -0.83 -20.41 13.81
N PHE A 323 -0.01 -19.71 13.02
CA PHE A 323 0.34 -20.19 11.68
C PHE A 323 1.08 -21.54 11.66
N LYS A 324 1.90 -21.86 12.67
CA LYS A 324 2.64 -23.14 12.71
C LYS A 324 1.73 -24.32 12.91
N ALA A 325 0.82 -24.25 13.89
CA ALA A 325 -0.17 -25.30 14.14
C ALA A 325 -1.10 -25.46 12.93
N VAL A 326 -1.51 -24.35 12.31
CA VAL A 326 -2.35 -24.39 11.10
C VAL A 326 -1.59 -24.96 9.89
N GLU A 327 -0.32 -24.58 9.67
CA GLU A 327 0.51 -25.12 8.57
C GLU A 327 0.82 -26.60 8.76
N ASP A 328 1.13 -27.03 9.98
CA ASP A 328 1.36 -28.45 10.29
C ASP A 328 0.08 -29.26 10.13
N ASN A 329 -1.06 -28.74 10.59
CA ASN A 329 -2.38 -29.39 10.37
C ASN A 329 -2.73 -29.46 8.88
N MET A 330 -2.52 -28.40 8.11
CA MET A 330 -2.75 -28.39 6.65
C MET A 330 -1.85 -29.38 5.92
N ARG A 331 -0.56 -29.45 6.28
CA ARG A 331 0.37 -30.42 5.70
C ARG A 331 -0.09 -31.84 5.99
N THR A 332 -0.43 -32.13 7.24
CA THR A 332 -0.94 -33.43 7.69
C THR A 332 -2.22 -33.80 6.93
N LEU A 333 -3.18 -32.88 6.83
CA LEU A 333 -4.44 -33.09 6.12
C LEU A 333 -4.20 -33.34 4.61
N THR A 334 -3.25 -32.64 4.00
CA THR A 334 -2.89 -32.85 2.58
C THR A 334 -2.23 -34.21 2.36
N GLU A 335 -1.36 -34.62 3.27
CA GLU A 335 -0.74 -35.95 3.23
C GLU A 335 -1.77 -37.06 3.43
N ASP A 336 -2.71 -36.87 4.36
CA ASP A 336 -3.78 -37.84 4.63
C ASP A 336 -4.78 -37.90 3.47
N TYR A 337 -5.10 -36.77 2.83
CA TYR A 337 -5.89 -36.76 1.60
C TYR A 337 -5.21 -37.54 0.47
N LYS A 338 -3.90 -37.33 0.25
CA LYS A 338 -3.12 -38.09 -0.74
C LYS A 338 -3.07 -39.59 -0.42
N LYS A 339 -2.94 -39.96 0.86
CA LYS A 339 -3.00 -41.37 1.30
C LYS A 339 -4.37 -41.96 1.04
N LEU A 340 -5.44 -41.20 1.29
CA LEU A 340 -6.81 -41.64 1.07
C LEU A 340 -7.09 -41.82 -0.43
N GLU A 341 -6.64 -40.88 -1.26
CA GLU A 341 -6.72 -40.95 -2.72
C GLU A 341 -5.96 -42.18 -3.25
N LYS A 342 -4.74 -42.41 -2.78
CA LYS A 342 -3.97 -43.61 -3.16
C LYS A 342 -4.63 -44.91 -2.71
N LYS A 343 -5.22 -44.95 -1.50
CA LYS A 343 -5.99 -46.12 -1.04
C LYS A 343 -7.23 -46.34 -1.89
N PHE A 344 -7.90 -45.26 -2.27
CA PHE A 344 -9.06 -45.30 -3.14
C PHE A 344 -8.70 -45.85 -4.51
N ASP A 345 -7.63 -45.37 -5.14
CA ASP A 345 -7.12 -45.87 -6.41
C ASP A 345 -6.78 -47.37 -6.33
N ASN A 346 -6.12 -47.81 -5.26
CA ASN A 346 -5.84 -49.23 -5.02
C ASN A 346 -7.13 -50.08 -4.89
N PHE A 347 -8.18 -49.55 -4.25
CA PHE A 347 -9.47 -50.24 -4.15
C PHE A 347 -10.15 -50.33 -5.51
N VAL A 348 -10.15 -49.26 -6.30
CA VAL A 348 -10.67 -49.26 -7.68
C VAL A 348 -9.96 -50.32 -8.50
N GLN A 349 -8.62 -50.35 -8.47
CA GLN A 349 -7.83 -51.36 -9.17
C GLN A 349 -8.17 -52.79 -8.71
N TYR A 350 -8.32 -53.03 -7.40
CA TYR A 350 -8.71 -54.33 -6.87
C TYR A 350 -10.11 -54.77 -7.36
N PHE A 351 -11.08 -53.86 -7.42
CA PHE A 351 -12.42 -54.18 -7.93
C PHE A 351 -12.39 -54.52 -9.43
N GLU A 352 -11.60 -53.79 -10.23
CA GLU A 352 -11.38 -54.07 -11.65
C GLU A 352 -10.74 -55.45 -11.88
N GLU A 353 -9.68 -55.77 -11.14
CA GLU A 353 -8.96 -57.06 -11.23
C GLU A 353 -9.84 -58.26 -10.85
N ASN A 354 -10.81 -58.07 -9.94
CA ASN A 354 -11.73 -59.12 -9.49
C ASN A 354 -13.08 -59.13 -10.23
N GLY A 355 -13.23 -58.31 -11.30
CA GLY A 355 -14.44 -58.30 -12.13
C GLY A 355 -15.71 -57.78 -11.42
N ILE A 356 -15.54 -57.03 -10.32
CA ILE A 356 -16.64 -56.44 -9.55
C ILE A 356 -16.92 -55.05 -10.12
N LYS A 357 -18.16 -54.80 -10.56
CA LYS A 357 -18.55 -53.48 -11.08
C LYS A 357 -18.41 -52.41 -9.99
N VAL A 358 -17.52 -51.45 -10.22
CA VAL A 358 -17.40 -50.24 -9.40
C VAL A 358 -18.65 -49.38 -9.63
N PRO A 359 -19.39 -48.98 -8.57
CA PRO A 359 -20.51 -48.06 -8.70
C PRO A 359 -20.11 -46.74 -9.38
N GLU A 360 -20.88 -46.27 -10.37
CA GLU A 360 -20.61 -45.01 -11.09
C GLU A 360 -20.45 -43.79 -10.18
N MET A 361 -21.10 -43.79 -9.00
CA MET A 361 -20.96 -42.71 -8.00
C MET A 361 -19.55 -42.58 -7.40
N LEU A 362 -18.68 -43.57 -7.61
CA LEU A 362 -17.30 -43.61 -7.09
C LEU A 362 -16.26 -43.31 -8.19
N LEU A 363 -16.66 -43.29 -9.46
CA LEU A 363 -15.76 -42.93 -10.55
C LEU A 363 -15.68 -41.39 -10.63
N LYS A 364 -14.46 -40.83 -10.64
CA LYS A 364 -14.24 -39.38 -10.75
C LYS A 364 -14.93 -38.85 -12.00
N ASN A 365 -15.74 -37.78 -11.85
CA ASN A 365 -16.10 -36.87 -12.94
C ASN A 365 -14.88 -36.05 -13.39
#